data_AF-A0A1M7YR61-F1
#
_entry.id   AF-A0A1M7YR61-F1
#
_cell.length_a   1.000
_cell.length_b   1.000
_cell.length_c   1.000
_cell.angle_alpha   90.00
_cell.angle_beta   90.00
_cell.angle_gamma   90.00
#
_symmetry.space_group_name_H-M   'P 1'
#
loop_
_entity.id
_entity.type
_entity.pdbx_description
1 polymer ?
#
loop_
_entity_poly.entity_id
_entity_poly.type
_entity_poly.pdbx_seq_one_letter_code
_entity_poly.pdbx_strand_id
1 'polypeptide(L)'
;MENQTEYSENEVQPEEILETHSEAEENALLQELSGEDFNPDTAVQKSDPKKEAALAAGEATTKAVLGVTEQLIKQFAHKDFTFDTAQIDNVATAAAPLFVKYNGELPPWLAAYREELTFVVAAGALGFSSFTQIKALKAIDQAKDITPEEQEPEPHGA
;
A
#
# COMPACT_ATOMS: atom_id res chain seq x y z
N MET A 1 67.75 10.30 -56.25
CA MET A 1 67.40 9.59 -55.01
C MET A 1 66.37 10.48 -54.31
N GLU A 2 65.23 10.63 -54.97
CA GLU A 2 63.99 9.85 -54.75
C GLU A 2 63.20 10.45 -53.59
N ASN A 3 62.32 11.36 -53.98
CA ASN A 3 61.39 12.09 -53.13
C ASN A 3 60.04 11.39 -53.23
N GLN A 4 59.43 11.13 -52.09
CA GLN A 4 58.12 10.50 -51.96
C GLN A 4 57.03 11.44 -52.48
N THR A 5 56.11 10.91 -53.28
CA THR A 5 54.63 11.03 -53.18
C THR A 5 54.01 10.73 -54.54
N GLU A 6 53.28 9.62 -54.67
CA GLU A 6 51.93 9.66 -55.23
C GLU A 6 51.16 8.37 -54.89
N TYR A 7 49.84 8.55 -54.85
CA TYR A 7 48.81 7.77 -54.17
C TYR A 7 48.30 6.59 -54.99
N SER A 8 47.86 5.54 -54.31
CA SER A 8 46.78 4.62 -54.73
C SER A 8 46.47 3.70 -53.53
N GLU A 9 45.26 3.36 -53.11
CA GLU A 9 43.88 3.79 -53.32
C GLU A 9 43.09 2.92 -52.32
N ASN A 10 42.24 3.52 -51.48
CA ASN A 10 41.19 2.88 -50.66
C ASN A 10 41.39 1.42 -50.16
N GLU A 11 41.75 1.27 -48.89
CA GLU A 11 41.46 0.03 -48.14
C GLU A 11 40.45 0.36 -47.03
N VAL A 12 39.20 -0.03 -47.28
CA VAL A 12 38.03 0.16 -46.42
C VAL A 12 38.10 -0.83 -45.26
N GLN A 13 38.09 -0.34 -44.02
CA GLN A 13 37.61 -1.11 -42.84
C GLN A 13 36.08 -0.91 -42.76
N PRO A 14 35.25 -1.91 -42.41
CA PRO A 14 35.36 -2.66 -41.14
C PRO A 14 35.01 -4.18 -41.23
N GLU A 15 35.67 -5.02 -40.42
CA GLU A 15 35.21 -6.40 -40.18
C GLU A 15 33.99 -6.38 -39.25
N GLU A 16 32.80 -6.39 -39.84
CA GLU A 16 31.56 -6.78 -39.18
C GLU A 16 31.59 -8.31 -39.03
N ILE A 17 31.88 -8.80 -37.81
CA ILE A 17 31.84 -10.22 -37.49
C ILE A 17 30.38 -10.66 -37.61
N LEU A 18 29.99 -11.20 -38.77
CA LEU A 18 28.71 -11.85 -38.95
C LEU A 18 28.66 -13.07 -38.01
N GLU A 19 27.85 -12.99 -36.96
CA GLU A 19 27.51 -14.14 -36.12
C GLU A 19 26.90 -15.22 -37.02
N THR A 20 27.67 -16.29 -37.25
CA THR A 20 27.25 -17.43 -38.08
C THR A 20 26.70 -18.50 -37.15
N HIS A 21 25.37 -18.54 -37.03
CA HIS A 21 24.69 -19.62 -36.33
C HIS A 21 24.72 -20.89 -37.18
N SER A 22 25.06 -22.03 -36.57
CA SER A 22 25.09 -23.31 -37.27
C SER A 22 23.68 -23.88 -37.45
N GLU A 23 23.44 -24.61 -38.54
CA GLU A 23 22.15 -25.30 -38.77
C GLU A 23 21.79 -26.28 -37.62
N ALA A 24 22.79 -26.74 -36.88
CA ALA A 24 22.60 -27.59 -35.71
C ALA A 24 21.98 -26.83 -34.53
N GLU A 25 22.37 -25.57 -34.31
CA GLU A 25 21.80 -24.70 -33.28
C GLU A 25 20.39 -24.25 -33.66
N GLU A 26 20.15 -23.97 -34.94
CA GLU A 26 18.81 -23.66 -35.44
C GLU A 26 17.86 -24.86 -35.27
N ASN A 27 18.29 -26.07 -35.64
CA ASN A 27 17.49 -27.27 -35.42
C ASN A 27 17.28 -27.61 -33.94
N ALA A 28 18.25 -27.32 -33.07
CA ALA A 28 18.09 -27.49 -31.63
C ALA A 28 17.03 -26.53 -31.07
N LEU A 29 17.05 -25.26 -31.49
CA LEU A 29 16.03 -24.27 -31.17
C LEU A 29 14.64 -24.69 -31.70
N LEU A 30 14.56 -25.19 -32.93
CA LEU A 30 13.30 -25.65 -33.51
C LEU A 30 12.73 -26.86 -32.75
N GLN A 31 13.57 -27.79 -32.29
CA GLN A 31 13.11 -28.90 -31.45
C GLN A 31 12.61 -28.43 -30.08
N GLU A 32 13.26 -27.43 -29.49
CA GLU A 32 12.82 -26.80 -28.24
C GLU A 32 11.46 -26.09 -28.43
N LEU A 33 11.29 -25.35 -29.53
CA LEU A 33 10.05 -24.65 -29.89
C LEU A 33 8.91 -25.60 -30.31
N SER A 34 9.23 -26.80 -30.80
CA SER A 34 8.25 -27.80 -31.25
C SER A 34 7.79 -28.74 -30.14
N GLY A 35 8.47 -28.74 -28.99
CA GLY A 35 8.24 -29.68 -27.88
C GLY A 35 7.19 -29.25 -26.86
N GLU A 36 6.81 -27.98 -26.84
CA GLU A 36 5.76 -27.45 -25.97
C GLU A 36 4.68 -26.80 -26.84
N ASP A 37 3.53 -27.47 -26.94
CA ASP A 37 2.31 -26.86 -27.48
C ASP A 37 2.04 -25.58 -26.68
N PHE A 38 2.40 -24.43 -27.26
CA PHE A 38 2.12 -23.12 -26.70
C PHE A 38 0.62 -22.98 -26.51
N ASN A 39 0.16 -23.23 -25.28
CA ASN A 39 -1.24 -23.23 -24.92
C ASN A 39 -1.53 -21.96 -24.11
N PRO A 40 -1.97 -20.86 -24.76
CA PRO A 40 -2.21 -19.58 -24.10
C PRO A 40 -3.29 -19.64 -23.02
N ASP A 41 -4.13 -20.68 -23.01
CA ASP A 41 -5.14 -20.90 -21.99
C ASP A 41 -4.58 -21.46 -20.67
N THR A 42 -3.39 -22.10 -20.70
CA THR A 42 -2.72 -22.57 -19.47
C THR A 42 -2.04 -21.42 -18.70
N ALA A 43 -1.75 -20.31 -19.36
CA ALA A 43 -1.24 -19.09 -18.72
C ALA A 43 -2.28 -18.39 -17.82
N VAL A 44 -3.57 -18.73 -17.95
CA VAL A 44 -4.67 -18.07 -17.24
C VAL A 44 -4.94 -18.67 -15.84
N GLN A 45 -4.39 -19.85 -15.50
CA GLN A 45 -4.79 -20.59 -14.29
C GLN A 45 -3.66 -20.99 -13.33
N LYS A 46 -2.56 -20.24 -13.28
CA LYS A 46 -1.72 -20.25 -12.06
C LYS A 46 -2.16 -19.06 -11.23
N SER A 47 -3.11 -19.26 -10.32
CA SER A 47 -3.37 -18.24 -9.30
C SER A 47 -2.04 -18.03 -8.58
N ASP A 48 -1.46 -16.85 -8.79
CA ASP A 48 -0.23 -16.49 -8.11
C ASP A 48 -0.61 -16.35 -6.63
N PRO A 49 -0.10 -17.20 -5.73
CA PRO A 49 -0.45 -17.12 -4.31
C PRO A 49 -0.12 -15.75 -3.73
N LYS A 50 0.80 -14.99 -4.34
CA LYS A 50 1.08 -13.60 -3.98
C LYS A 50 -0.04 -12.64 -4.39
N LYS A 51 -0.69 -12.86 -5.53
CA LYS A 51 -1.84 -12.04 -5.98
C LYS A 51 -3.06 -12.28 -5.09
N GLU A 52 -3.36 -13.54 -4.76
CA GLU A 52 -4.47 -13.85 -3.83
C GLU A 52 -4.21 -13.26 -2.44
N ALA A 53 -2.98 -13.38 -1.92
CA ALA A 53 -2.59 -12.76 -0.67
C ALA A 53 -2.72 -11.22 -0.71
N ALA A 54 -2.30 -10.58 -1.80
CA ALA A 54 -2.42 -9.13 -1.97
C ALA A 54 -3.88 -8.66 -2.07
N LEU A 55 -4.76 -9.41 -2.74
CA LEU A 55 -6.19 -9.13 -2.78
C LEU A 55 -6.80 -9.21 -1.38
N ALA A 56 -6.56 -10.31 -0.67
CA ALA A 56 -7.07 -10.50 0.69
C ALA A 56 -6.56 -9.43 1.66
N ALA A 57 -5.27 -9.06 1.55
CA ALA A 57 -4.69 -7.98 2.34
C ALA A 57 -5.33 -6.62 2.02
N GLY A 58 -5.62 -6.36 0.75
CA GLY A 58 -6.29 -5.13 0.32
C GLY A 58 -7.72 -5.01 0.83
N GLU A 59 -8.49 -6.10 0.78
CA GLU A 59 -9.83 -6.16 1.35
C GLU A 59 -9.79 -5.94 2.87
N ALA A 60 -8.93 -6.68 3.57
CA ALA A 60 -8.80 -6.57 5.04
C ALA A 60 -8.40 -5.16 5.48
N THR A 61 -7.44 -4.54 4.79
CA THR A 61 -6.99 -3.17 5.08
C THR A 61 -8.12 -2.17 4.85
N THR A 62 -8.86 -2.30 3.75
CA THR A 62 -9.99 -1.42 3.44
C THR A 62 -11.09 -1.54 4.49
N LYS A 63 -11.46 -2.77 4.89
CA LYS A 63 -12.44 -2.99 5.96
C LYS A 63 -11.99 -2.41 7.30
N ALA A 64 -10.71 -2.53 7.64
CA ALA A 64 -10.18 -1.93 8.87
C ALA A 64 -10.29 -0.39 8.87
N VAL A 65 -9.93 0.26 7.76
CA VAL A 65 -10.04 1.72 7.61
C VAL A 65 -11.51 2.16 7.70
N LEU A 66 -12.43 1.45 7.05
CA LEU A 66 -13.87 1.75 7.12
C LEU A 66 -14.42 1.55 8.53
N GLY A 67 -13.96 0.53 9.27
CA GLY A 67 -14.34 0.31 10.66
C GLY A 67 -13.91 1.44 11.59
N VAL A 68 -12.68 1.93 11.45
CA VAL A 68 -12.21 3.13 12.20
C VAL A 68 -13.05 4.36 11.82
N THR A 69 -13.35 4.52 10.52
CA THR A 69 -14.18 5.62 10.02
C THR A 69 -15.59 5.57 10.63
N GLU A 70 -16.21 4.39 10.69
CA GLU A 70 -17.52 4.20 11.31
C GLU A 70 -17.49 4.62 12.79
N GLN A 71 -16.46 4.22 13.52
CA GLN A 71 -16.31 4.56 14.92
C GLN A 71 -16.17 6.08 15.14
N LEU A 72 -15.43 6.77 14.26
CA LEU A 72 -15.33 8.23 14.29
C LEU A 72 -16.70 8.87 14.04
N ILE A 73 -17.46 8.40 13.04
CA ILE A 73 -18.80 8.92 12.76
C ILE A 73 -19.73 8.67 13.96
N LYS A 74 -19.65 7.51 14.61
CA LYS A 74 -20.43 7.21 15.83
C LYS A 74 -20.12 8.20 16.95
N GLN A 75 -18.84 8.54 17.13
CA GLN A 75 -18.40 9.41 18.19
C GLN A 75 -18.74 10.88 17.97
N PHE A 76 -18.72 11.35 16.71
CA PHE A 76 -18.86 12.78 16.39
C PHE A 76 -20.21 13.18 15.77
N ALA A 77 -20.93 12.25 15.13
CA ALA A 77 -22.20 12.54 14.47
C ALA A 77 -23.38 11.79 15.13
N HIS A 78 -23.37 10.46 15.12
CA HIS A 78 -24.51 9.68 15.66
C HIS A 78 -24.13 8.26 16.09
N LYS A 79 -24.35 7.93 17.37
CA LYS A 79 -23.93 6.66 18.01
C LYS A 79 -24.43 5.38 17.33
N ASP A 80 -25.61 5.42 16.70
CA ASP A 80 -26.24 4.26 16.07
C ASP A 80 -25.90 4.14 14.56
N PHE A 81 -25.04 5.02 14.04
CA PHE A 81 -24.61 4.95 12.65
C PHE A 81 -23.84 3.66 12.39
N THR A 82 -24.14 2.93 11.32
CA THR A 82 -23.34 1.80 10.86
C THR A 82 -23.38 1.72 9.34
N PHE A 83 -22.26 1.38 8.72
CA PHE A 83 -22.23 1.06 7.30
C PHE A 83 -22.91 -0.29 7.08
N ASP A 84 -23.66 -0.38 5.99
CA ASP A 84 -24.20 -1.66 5.55
C ASP A 84 -23.05 -2.60 5.14
N THR A 85 -23.14 -3.87 5.54
CA THR A 85 -22.07 -4.85 5.31
C THR A 85 -21.82 -5.04 3.81
N ALA A 86 -22.87 -5.01 3.00
CA ALA A 86 -22.74 -5.08 1.55
C ALA A 86 -22.01 -3.87 0.96
N GLN A 87 -22.18 -2.68 1.54
CA GLN A 87 -21.45 -1.48 1.11
C GLN A 87 -19.96 -1.56 1.47
N ILE A 88 -19.64 -2.04 2.67
CA ILE A 88 -18.26 -2.29 3.09
C ILE A 88 -17.58 -3.26 2.14
N ASP A 89 -18.23 -4.40 1.85
CA ASP A 89 -17.69 -5.43 0.98
C ASP A 89 -17.50 -4.93 -0.46
N ASN A 90 -18.46 -4.19 -1.01
CA ASN A 90 -18.34 -3.59 -2.33
C ASN A 90 -17.14 -2.64 -2.44
N VAL A 91 -16.90 -1.82 -1.42
CA VAL A 91 -15.74 -0.91 -1.39
C VAL A 91 -14.43 -1.68 -1.21
N ALA A 92 -14.41 -2.70 -0.34
CA ALA A 92 -13.24 -3.55 -0.13
C ALA A 92 -12.82 -4.28 -1.41
N THR A 93 -13.76 -4.89 -2.12
CA THR A 93 -13.49 -5.56 -3.40
C THR A 93 -13.10 -4.58 -4.50
N ALA A 94 -13.66 -3.36 -4.53
CA ALA A 94 -13.24 -2.33 -5.48
C ALA A 94 -11.82 -1.80 -5.21
N ALA A 95 -11.38 -1.78 -3.95
CA ALA A 95 -10.05 -1.33 -3.55
C ALA A 95 -8.98 -2.42 -3.69
N ALA A 96 -9.34 -3.70 -3.55
CA ALA A 96 -8.41 -4.83 -3.59
C ALA A 96 -7.46 -4.86 -4.82
N PRO A 97 -7.91 -4.55 -6.06
CA PRO A 97 -7.03 -4.48 -7.22
C PRO A 97 -5.90 -3.46 -7.10
N LEU A 98 -6.07 -2.39 -6.31
CA LEU A 98 -5.01 -1.41 -6.07
C LEU A 98 -3.83 -2.05 -5.32
N PHE A 99 -4.12 -2.94 -4.37
CA PHE A 99 -3.09 -3.66 -3.61
C PHE A 99 -2.36 -4.69 -4.49
N VAL A 100 -3.02 -5.28 -5.49
CA VAL A 100 -2.35 -6.10 -6.49
C VAL A 100 -1.50 -5.26 -7.42
N LYS A 101 -2.03 -4.14 -7.91
CA LYS A 101 -1.34 -3.25 -8.86
C LYS A 101 -0.07 -2.66 -8.29
N TYR A 102 -0.12 -2.23 -7.03
CA TYR A 102 1.02 -1.62 -6.35
C TYR A 102 1.74 -2.59 -5.42
N ASN A 103 1.41 -3.89 -5.47
CA ASN A 103 2.05 -4.94 -4.68
C ASN A 103 2.07 -4.65 -3.16
N GLY A 104 1.00 -4.04 -2.66
CA GLY A 104 0.86 -3.56 -1.28
C GLY A 104 1.58 -2.24 -0.97
N GLU A 105 2.30 -1.65 -1.92
CA GLU A 105 2.93 -0.34 -1.78
C GLU A 105 1.94 0.79 -2.12
N LEU A 106 2.27 2.00 -1.67
CA LEU A 106 1.48 3.18 -1.99
C LEU A 106 1.69 3.56 -3.47
N PRO A 107 0.65 4.05 -4.17
CA PRO A 107 0.79 4.59 -5.51
C PRO A 107 1.87 5.68 -5.58
N PRO A 108 2.64 5.83 -6.68
CA PRO A 108 3.74 6.79 -6.76
C PRO A 108 3.36 8.24 -6.45
N TRP A 109 2.15 8.66 -6.81
CA TRP A 109 1.63 9.99 -6.50
C TRP A 109 1.37 10.20 -5.01
N LEU A 110 1.13 9.13 -4.26
CA LEU A 110 0.87 9.15 -2.82
C LEU A 110 2.14 8.86 -2.02
N ALA A 111 3.06 8.06 -2.58
CA ALA A 111 4.33 7.71 -1.96
C ALA A 111 5.18 8.95 -1.65
N ALA A 112 5.13 9.98 -2.50
CA ALA A 112 5.80 11.26 -2.27
C ALA A 112 5.31 12.00 -1.02
N TYR A 113 4.09 11.69 -0.54
CA TYR A 113 3.47 12.33 0.64
C TYR A 113 3.48 11.43 1.88
N ARG A 114 4.24 10.34 1.86
CA ARG A 114 4.21 9.33 2.92
C ARG A 114 4.54 9.93 4.29
N GLU A 115 5.57 10.78 4.35
CA GLU A 115 6.02 11.39 5.60
C GLU A 115 5.02 12.43 6.11
N GLU A 116 4.44 13.21 5.20
CA GLU A 116 3.42 14.21 5.49
C GLU A 116 2.16 13.56 6.04
N LEU A 117 1.71 12.46 5.42
CA LEU A 117 0.56 11.69 5.91
C LEU A 117 0.86 11.06 7.26
N THR A 118 2.06 10.52 7.45
CA THR A 118 2.48 9.95 8.74
C THR A 118 2.48 11.02 9.83
N PHE A 119 3.00 12.21 9.53
CA PHE A 119 2.96 13.35 10.44
C PHE A 119 1.52 13.76 10.77
N VAL A 120 0.65 13.91 9.77
CA VAL A 120 -0.77 14.28 9.97
C VAL A 120 -1.47 13.24 10.83
N VAL A 121 -1.24 11.94 10.59
CA VAL A 121 -1.80 10.86 11.41
C VAL A 121 -1.29 10.95 12.85
N ALA A 122 0.01 11.13 13.05
CA ALA A 122 0.61 11.23 14.39
C ALA A 122 0.09 12.48 15.15
N ALA A 123 0.09 13.64 14.50
CA ALA A 123 -0.42 14.88 15.06
C ALA A 123 -1.92 14.79 15.37
N GLY A 124 -2.70 14.20 14.46
CA GLY A 124 -4.13 13.95 14.65
C GLY A 124 -4.42 13.00 15.81
N ALA A 125 -3.66 11.90 15.91
CA ALA A 125 -3.78 10.95 17.01
C ALA A 125 -3.44 11.58 18.36
N LEU A 126 -2.37 12.39 18.42
CA LEU A 126 -1.99 13.11 19.63
C LEU A 126 -3.06 14.14 20.03
N GLY A 127 -3.58 14.91 19.07
CA GLY A 127 -4.66 15.87 19.31
C GLY A 127 -5.94 15.20 19.81
N PHE A 128 -6.35 14.10 19.17
CA PHE A 128 -7.51 13.32 19.59
C PHE A 128 -7.33 12.74 21.01
N SER A 129 -6.18 12.14 21.30
CA SER A 129 -5.85 11.61 22.63
C SER A 129 -5.86 12.71 23.70
N SER A 130 -5.31 13.88 23.38
CA SER A 130 -5.32 15.03 24.30
C SER A 130 -6.76 15.48 24.60
N PHE A 131 -7.62 15.53 23.58
CA PHE A 131 -9.03 15.91 23.76
C PHE A 131 -9.80 14.91 24.65
N THR A 132 -9.60 13.60 24.45
CA THR A 132 -10.27 12.58 25.28
C THR A 132 -9.77 12.60 26.72
N GLN A 133 -8.46 12.79 26.94
CA GLN A 133 -7.88 12.96 28.27
C GLN A 133 -8.45 14.18 29.00
N ILE A 134 -8.56 15.34 28.34
CA ILE A 134 -9.14 16.55 28.94
C ILE A 134 -10.60 16.31 29.32
N LYS A 135 -11.40 15.64 28.48
CA LYS A 135 -12.79 15.31 28.83
C LYS A 135 -12.88 14.38 30.04
N ALA A 136 -12.00 13.38 30.12
CA ALA A 136 -11.96 12.47 31.26
C ALA A 136 -11.59 13.20 32.56
N LEU A 137 -10.56 14.06 32.53
CA LEU A 137 -10.17 14.88 33.67
C LEU A 137 -11.31 15.79 34.13
N LYS A 138 -11.97 16.50 33.20
CA LYS A 138 -13.13 17.34 33.53
C LYS A 138 -14.29 16.55 34.16
N ALA A 139 -14.54 15.32 33.71
CA ALA A 139 -15.56 14.46 34.29
C ALA A 139 -15.20 14.01 35.72
N ILE A 140 -13.91 13.71 35.97
CA ILE A 140 -13.41 13.39 37.32
C ILE A 140 -13.55 14.60 38.25
N ASP A 141 -13.21 15.80 37.79
CA ASP A 141 -13.31 17.02 38.57
C ASP A 141 -14.77 17.33 38.92
N GLN A 142 -15.69 17.20 37.95
CA GLN A 142 -17.13 17.34 38.21
C GLN A 142 -17.66 16.31 39.21
N ALA A 143 -17.21 15.05 39.14
CA ALA A 143 -17.65 14.03 40.09
C ALA A 143 -17.18 14.31 41.53
N LYS A 144 -16.01 14.93 41.70
CA LYS A 144 -15.49 15.36 43.00
C LYS A 144 -16.26 16.58 43.55
N ASP A 145 -16.63 17.54 42.71
CA ASP A 145 -17.44 18.69 43.13
C ASP A 145 -18.88 18.31 43.52
N ILE A 146 -19.44 17.24 42.95
CA ILE A 146 -20.82 16.76 43.24
C ILE A 146 -20.84 15.81 44.47
N THR A 147 -19.68 15.32 44.91
CA THR A 147 -19.53 14.57 46.17
C THR A 147 -18.94 15.53 47.21
N PRO A 148 -19.72 16.48 47.77
CA PRO A 148 -19.22 17.25 48.89
C PRO A 148 -18.82 16.28 49.99
N GLU A 149 -17.65 16.54 50.58
CA GLU A 149 -17.20 15.96 51.83
C GLU A 149 -18.34 16.00 52.85
N GLU A 150 -19.08 14.89 52.94
CA GLU A 150 -19.96 14.65 54.06
C GLU A 150 -19.08 14.24 55.24
N GLN A 151 -18.96 15.21 56.16
CA GLN A 151 -18.60 15.09 57.59
C GLN A 151 -17.11 15.23 57.95
N GLU A 152 -16.74 16.44 58.38
CA GLU A 152 -16.49 16.63 59.81
C GLU A 152 -17.00 18.01 60.28
N PRO A 153 -18.12 18.08 61.01
CA PRO A 153 -18.54 19.29 61.70
C PRO A 153 -17.81 19.39 63.04
N GLU A 154 -16.83 20.28 63.14
CA GLU A 154 -16.64 21.05 64.38
C GLU A 154 -17.84 22.04 64.49
N PRO A 155 -18.34 22.48 65.67
CA PRO A 155 -17.81 22.35 67.04
C PRO A 155 -18.90 22.12 68.13
N HIS A 156 -18.54 21.93 69.41
CA HIS A 156 -19.06 22.64 70.61
C HIS A 156 -18.59 21.98 71.92
N GLY A 157 -18.09 22.79 72.86
CA GLY A 157 -17.25 22.38 73.98
C GLY A 157 -17.93 21.91 75.28
N ALA A 158 -17.06 21.71 76.28
CA ALA A 158 -17.30 21.76 77.72
C ALA A 158 -15.97 22.16 78.41
#